data_AF-A0A1B8NV74-F1
#
_entry.id   AF-A0A1B8NV74-F1
#
_cell.length_a   1.000
_cell.length_b   1.000
_cell.length_c   1.000
_cell.angle_alpha   90.00
_cell.angle_beta   90.00
_cell.angle_gamma   90.00
#
_symmetry.space_group_name_H-M   'P 1'
#
loop_
_entity.id
_entity.type
_entity.pdbx_description
1 polymer ?
#
loop_
_entity_poly.entity_id
_entity_poly.type
_entity_poly.pdbx_seq_one_letter_code
_entity_poly.pdbx_strand_id
1 'polypeptide(L)'
;MANQECITDNDLSRLVRDQEVERLYLDNEIRTLIAIASHARDYLDEGAILPPKDFTTCVEELTEVMESIDTKSLQYEKRALTLQRKRSRLRDKPAHHQETES
;
A
#
# COMPACT_ATOMS: atom_id res chain seq x y z
N MET A 1 20.19 27.90 2.08
CA MET A 1 21.00 26.76 2.54
C MET A 1 20.05 25.59 2.68
N ALA A 2 20.18 24.55 1.84
CA ALA A 2 19.27 23.41 1.90
C ALA A 2 19.63 22.53 3.10
N ASN A 3 18.68 22.34 4.02
CA ASN A 3 18.77 21.38 5.11
C ASN A 3 18.82 19.97 4.48
N GLN A 4 20.02 19.45 4.28
CA GLN A 4 20.24 18.06 3.94
C GLN A 4 20.08 17.26 5.24
N GLU A 5 18.84 16.86 5.57
CA GLU A 5 18.60 15.91 6.65
C GLU A 5 19.41 14.64 6.35
N CYS A 6 20.41 14.38 7.20
CA CYS A 6 21.20 13.16 7.15
C CYS A 6 20.32 12.01 7.63
N ILE A 7 19.72 11.30 6.68
CA ILE A 7 18.84 10.14 6.95
C ILE A 7 19.72 9.01 7.50
N THR A 8 19.33 8.48 8.67
CA THR A 8 20.00 7.33 9.30
C THR A 8 19.46 6.00 8.78
N ASP A 9 20.22 4.91 8.91
CA ASP A 9 19.72 3.55 8.57
C ASP A 9 18.46 3.16 9.37
N ASN A 10 18.30 3.74 10.56
CA ASN A 10 17.10 3.56 11.39
C ASN A 10 15.85 4.19 10.75
N ASP A 11 15.98 5.39 10.17
CA ASP A 11 14.88 6.06 9.48
C ASP A 11 14.47 5.32 8.20
N LEU A 12 15.44 4.75 7.48
CA LEU A 12 15.17 3.91 6.31
C LEU A 12 14.45 2.62 6.74
N SER A 13 14.92 1.96 7.80
CA SER A 13 14.33 0.73 8.33
C SER A 13 12.89 0.94 8.83
N ARG A 14 12.59 2.09 9.45
CA ARG A 14 11.21 2.46 9.79
C ARG A 14 10.35 2.62 8.53
N LEU A 15 10.85 3.34 7.53
CA LEU A 15 10.11 3.56 6.29
C LEU A 15 9.83 2.26 5.52
N VAL A 16 10.78 1.30 5.49
CA VAL A 16 10.58 -0.04 4.91
C VAL A 16 9.47 -0.78 5.65
N ARG A 17 9.49 -0.78 6.99
CA ARG A 17 8.45 -1.45 7.79
C ARG A 17 7.08 -0.84 7.55
N ASP A 18 6.99 0.49 7.51
CA ASP A 18 5.72 1.16 7.28
C ASP A 18 5.17 0.84 5.88
N GLN A 19 6.03 0.76 4.86
CA GLN A 19 5.64 0.35 3.51
C GLN A 19 5.15 -1.11 3.48
N GLU A 20 5.78 -2.00 4.25
CA GLU A 20 5.34 -3.39 4.36
C GLU A 20 3.94 -3.50 4.99
N VAL A 21 3.66 -2.71 6.03
CA VAL A 21 2.34 -2.64 6.65
C VAL A 21 1.29 -2.15 5.64
N GLU A 22 1.59 -1.11 4.85
CA GLU A 22 0.69 -0.62 3.81
C GLU A 22 0.43 -1.67 2.72
N ARG A 23 1.45 -2.44 2.32
CA ARG A 23 1.30 -3.55 1.36
C ARG A 23 0.37 -4.63 1.91
N LEU A 24 0.53 -5.01 3.17
CA LEU A 24 -0.30 -6.01 3.83
C LEU A 24 -1.75 -5.52 3.97
N TYR A 25 -1.94 -4.24 4.26
CA TYR A 25 -3.27 -3.63 4.30
C TYR A 25 -3.96 -3.75 2.93
N LEU A 26 -3.27 -3.39 1.85
CA LEU A 26 -3.80 -3.52 0.48
C LEU A 26 -4.12 -4.96 0.11
N ASP A 27 -3.25 -5.92 0.45
CA ASP A 27 -3.51 -7.35 0.23
C ASP A 27 -4.80 -7.78 0.95
N ASN A 28 -5.01 -7.30 2.18
CA ASN A 28 -6.21 -7.61 2.94
C ASN A 28 -7.48 -7.01 2.30
N GLU A 29 -7.47 -5.73 1.92
CA GLU A 29 -8.61 -5.08 1.27
C GLU A 29 -8.99 -5.77 -0.04
N ILE A 30 -8.00 -6.15 -0.85
CA ILE A 30 -8.24 -6.88 -2.10
C ILE A 30 -8.89 -8.25 -1.81
N ARG A 31 -8.45 -8.97 -0.79
CA ARG A 31 -9.07 -10.24 -0.37
C ARG A 31 -10.52 -10.04 0.08
N THR A 32 -10.78 -9.00 0.87
CA THR A 32 -12.13 -8.62 1.29
C THR A 32 -13.01 -8.33 0.08
N LEU A 33 -12.53 -7.54 -0.88
CA LEU A 33 -13.24 -7.24 -2.12
C LEU A 33 -13.61 -8.52 -2.88
N ILE A 34 -12.66 -9.44 -3.05
CA ILE A 34 -12.89 -10.71 -3.74
C ILE A 34 -13.93 -11.56 -3.00
N ALA A 35 -13.89 -11.59 -1.66
CA ALA A 35 -14.84 -12.35 -0.86
C ALA A 35 -16.27 -11.81 -1.03
N ILE A 36 -16.46 -10.49 -0.90
CA ILE A 36 -17.77 -9.84 -1.07
C ILE A 36 -18.25 -10.00 -2.52
N ALA A 37 -17.36 -9.86 -3.52
CA ALA A 37 -17.73 -9.98 -4.93
C ALA A 37 -18.13 -11.41 -5.29
N SER A 38 -17.44 -12.40 -4.72
CA SER A 38 -17.80 -13.81 -4.87
C SER A 38 -19.18 -14.08 -4.28
N HIS A 39 -19.42 -13.59 -3.05
CA HIS A 39 -20.72 -13.71 -2.40
C HIS A 39 -21.84 -13.01 -3.18
N ALA A 40 -21.59 -11.80 -3.67
CA ALA A 40 -22.53 -11.05 -4.50
C ALA A 40 -22.84 -11.78 -5.82
N ARG A 41 -21.84 -12.45 -6.41
CA ARG A 41 -22.01 -13.25 -7.62
C ARG A 41 -22.86 -14.49 -7.37
N ASP A 42 -22.73 -15.16 -6.23
CA ASP A 42 -23.52 -16.36 -5.91
C ASP A 42 -25.03 -16.08 -6.01
N TYR A 43 -25.47 -14.87 -5.63
CA TYR A 43 -26.86 -14.42 -5.82
C TYR A 43 -27.33 -14.35 -7.27
N LEU A 44 -26.42 -14.13 -8.22
CA LEU A 44 -26.74 -14.06 -9.64
C LEU A 44 -26.79 -15.45 -10.29
N ASP A 45 -26.08 -16.44 -9.74
CA ASP A 45 -26.09 -17.83 -10.22
C ASP A 45 -27.35 -18.61 -9.75
N GLU A 46 -28.03 -18.17 -8.68
CA GLU A 46 -29.21 -18.86 -8.10
C GLU A 46 -30.53 -18.73 -8.88
N GLY A 47 -30.54 -18.10 -10.07
CA GLY A 47 -31.75 -17.96 -10.89
C GLY A 47 -32.87 -17.14 -10.23
N ALA A 48 -32.52 -16.33 -9.23
CA ALA A 48 -33.44 -15.49 -8.49
C ALA A 48 -34.07 -14.42 -9.41
N ILE A 49 -35.40 -14.30 -9.36
CA ILE A 49 -36.16 -13.32 -10.16
C ILE A 49 -35.91 -11.88 -9.64
N LEU A 50 -35.50 -11.75 -8.38
CA LEU A 50 -35.18 -10.50 -7.72
C LEU A 50 -33.89 -10.66 -6.90
N PRO A 51 -33.02 -9.65 -6.85
CA PRO A 51 -31.87 -9.67 -5.95
C PRO A 51 -32.34 -9.81 -4.50
N PRO A 52 -31.64 -10.62 -3.67
CA PRO A 52 -31.90 -10.69 -2.24
C PRO A 52 -31.76 -9.34 -1.54
N LYS A 53 -32.41 -9.20 -0.38
CA LYS A 53 -32.49 -7.92 0.35
C LYS A 53 -31.13 -7.34 0.72
N ASP A 54 -30.15 -8.21 0.90
CA ASP A 54 -28.74 -7.93 1.22
C ASP A 54 -27.86 -7.72 -0.01
N PHE A 55 -28.34 -7.95 -1.23
CA PHE A 55 -27.56 -7.71 -2.45
C PHE A 55 -27.14 -6.25 -2.58
N THR A 56 -28.05 -5.31 -2.30
CA THR A 56 -27.71 -3.87 -2.29
C THR A 56 -26.63 -3.57 -1.26
N THR A 57 -26.72 -4.15 -0.07
CA THR A 57 -25.69 -4.01 0.98
C THR A 57 -24.35 -4.57 0.52
N CYS A 58 -24.32 -5.73 -0.15
CA CYS A 58 -23.09 -6.27 -0.73
C CYS A 58 -22.48 -5.32 -1.76
N VAL A 59 -23.29 -4.69 -2.63
CA VAL A 59 -22.80 -3.72 -3.63
C VAL A 59 -22.27 -2.44 -2.97
N GLU A 60 -22.91 -1.98 -1.89
CA GLU A 60 -22.42 -0.85 -1.09
C GLU A 60 -21.09 -1.19 -0.44
N GLU A 61 -20.95 -2.37 0.19
CA GLU A 61 -19.70 -2.84 0.79
C GLU A 61 -18.58 -3.01 -0.25
N LEU A 62 -18.89 -3.51 -1.46
CA LEU A 62 -17.93 -3.56 -2.57
C LEU A 62 -17.41 -2.16 -2.91
N THR A 63 -18.32 -1.18 -2.99
CA THR A 63 -17.98 0.19 -3.32
C THR A 63 -17.07 0.81 -2.25
N GLU A 64 -17.41 0.61 -0.97
CA GLU A 64 -16.59 1.09 0.16
C GLU A 64 -15.18 0.49 0.14
N VAL A 65 -15.05 -0.82 -0.08
CA VAL A 65 -13.74 -1.49 -0.15
C VAL A 65 -12.94 -1.00 -1.36
N MET A 66 -13.57 -0.78 -2.51
CA MET A 66 -12.90 -0.19 -3.68
C MET A 66 -12.38 1.22 -3.40
N GLU A 67 -13.17 2.08 -2.76
CA GLU A 67 -12.75 3.43 -2.36
C GLU A 67 -11.58 3.41 -1.36
N SER A 68 -11.59 2.44 -0.43
CA SER A 68 -10.48 2.19 0.48
C SER A 68 -9.21 1.82 -0.29
N ILE A 69 -9.29 0.87 -1.23
CA ILE A 69 -8.16 0.44 -2.07
C ILE A 69 -7.61 1.62 -2.89
N ASP A 70 -8.46 2.41 -3.54
CA ASP A 70 -8.04 3.56 -4.33
C ASP A 70 -7.27 4.58 -3.48
N THR A 71 -7.79 4.89 -2.28
CA THR A 71 -7.14 5.83 -1.37
C THR A 71 -5.79 5.31 -0.88
N LYS A 72 -5.73 4.02 -0.53
CA LYS A 72 -4.53 3.38 0.05
C LYS A 72 -3.46 3.08 -0.98
N SER A 73 -3.83 2.76 -2.21
CA SER A 73 -2.89 2.54 -3.31
C SER A 73 -2.09 3.81 -3.60
N LEU A 74 -2.75 4.98 -3.61
CA LEU A 74 -2.07 6.26 -3.77
C LEU A 74 -1.08 6.56 -2.63
N GLN A 75 -1.43 6.21 -1.38
CA GLN A 75 -0.53 6.37 -0.23
C GLN A 75 0.69 5.47 -0.37
N TYR A 76 0.46 4.20 -0.71
CA TYR A 76 1.50 3.20 -0.91
C TYR A 76 2.48 3.61 -2.03
N GLU A 77 1.98 4.08 -3.17
CA GLU A 77 2.82 4.56 -4.28
C GLU A 77 3.70 5.75 -3.86
N LYS A 78 3.12 6.74 -3.19
CA LYS A 78 3.88 7.91 -2.68
C LYS A 78 5.00 7.47 -1.74
N ARG A 79 4.73 6.50 -0.87
CA ARG A 79 5.69 5.98 0.10
C ARG A 79 6.78 5.16 -0.59
N ALA A 80 6.42 4.33 -1.56
CA ALA A 80 7.35 3.56 -2.39
C ALA A 80 8.33 4.47 -3.14
N LEU A 81 7.82 5.54 -3.77
CA LEU A 81 8.66 6.55 -4.44
C LEU A 81 9.60 7.27 -3.48
N THR A 82 9.10 7.61 -2.29
CA THR A 82 9.92 8.25 -1.24
C THR A 82 11.05 7.32 -0.80
N LEU A 83 10.75 6.04 -0.59
CA LEU A 83 11.73 5.03 -0.21
C LEU A 83 12.76 4.80 -1.32
N GLN A 84 12.34 4.72 -2.58
CA GLN A 84 13.21 4.58 -3.74
C GLN A 84 14.19 5.76 -3.84
N ARG A 85 13.69 7.00 -3.75
CA ARG A 85 14.52 8.23 -3.77
C ARG A 85 15.54 8.23 -2.63
N LYS A 86 15.12 7.85 -1.42
CA LYS A 86 16.02 7.77 -0.25
C LYS A 86 17.10 6.70 -0.43
N ARG A 87 16.75 5.51 -0.92
CA ARG A 87 17.72 4.44 -1.22
C ARG A 87 18.75 4.87 -2.26
N SER A 88 18.34 5.58 -3.32
CA SER A 88 19.30 6.09 -4.31
C SER A 88 20.27 7.10 -3.71
N ARG A 89 19.79 8.07 -2.92
CA ARG A 89 20.66 9.05 -2.24
C ARG A 89 21.70 8.43 -1.31
N LEU A 90 21.38 7.31 -0.66
CA LEU A 90 22.32 6.59 0.19
C LEU A 90 23.37 5.83 -0.62
N ARG A 91 22.99 5.25 -1.77
CA ARG A 91 23.93 4.60 -2.69
C ARG A 91 24.91 5.58 -3.33
N ASP A 92 24.42 6.78 -3.65
CA ASP A 92 25.23 7.82 -4.32
C ASP A 92 26.12 8.60 -3.34
N LYS A 93 26.05 8.31 -2.03
CA LYS A 93 26.89 8.95 -1.01
C LYS A 93 28.29 8.31 -1.08
N PRO A 94 29.33 9.01 -1.54
CA PRO A 94 30.66 8.43 -1.64
C PRO A 94 31.12 8.03 -0.23
N ALA A 95 31.61 6.79 -0.10
CA ALA A 95 32.32 6.36 1.09
C ALA A 95 33.57 7.24 1.20
N HIS A 96 33.52 8.27 2.04
CA HIS A 96 34.70 9.01 2.43
C HIS A 96 35.56 8.04 3.26
N HIS A 97 36.37 7.24 2.56
CA HIS A 97 37.59 6.70 3.11
C HIS A 97 38.44 7.92 3.44
N GLN A 98 38.47 8.28 4.72
CA GLN A 98 39.68 8.87 5.27
C GLN A 98 40.61 7.69 5.58
N GLU A 99 41.20 7.13 4.53
CA GLU A 99 42.62 6.78 4.60
C GLU A 99 43.34 8.13 4.62
N THR A 100 43.70 8.59 5.81
CA THR A 100 44.87 9.45 5.96
C THR A 100 45.95 8.59 6.56
N GLU A 101 46.76 8.02 5.67
CA GLU A 101 48.13 7.60 5.96
C GLU A 101 48.92 8.80 6.52
N SER A 102 49.56 8.61 7.68
CA SER A 102 50.97 8.93 7.96
C SER A 102 51.30 8.59 9.41
#